data_AF-A0AAP3MD28-F1
#
_entry.id   AF-A0AAP3MD28-F1
#
_cell.length_a   1.000
_cell.length_b   1.000
_cell.length_c   1.000
_cell.angle_alpha   90.00
_cell.angle_beta   90.00
_cell.angle_gamma   90.00
#
_symmetry.space_group_name_H-M   'P 1'
#
loop_
_entity.id
_entity.type
_entity.pdbx_description
1 polymer ?
#
loop_
_entity_poly.entity_id
_entity_poly.type
_entity_poly.pdbx_seq_one_letter_code
_entity_poly.pdbx_strand_id
1 'polypeptide(L)'
;MNQPQRIFIVGHHGAGKGLLAKSVAQSLGWQFVDADLGLESHVGRHLSEILGSPGSNVFYDCQFDILTSLCTQEHIVVTTDSSVVLSLKNRQLLRDEMTVFLDVSTPVQIDRTSRNIANLLPIPNLKDFFDQLHDERDS
;
A
#
# COMPACT_ATOMS: atom_id res chain seq x y z
N MET A 1 5.46 13.71 -23.85
CA MET A 1 4.81 13.19 -22.62
C MET A 1 5.46 13.93 -21.46
N ASN A 2 4.67 14.58 -20.61
CA ASN A 2 5.23 15.26 -19.43
C ASN A 2 5.83 14.20 -18.51
N GLN A 3 7.00 14.46 -17.92
CA GLN A 3 7.55 13.52 -16.95
C GLN A 3 6.63 13.46 -15.72
N PRO A 4 6.39 12.27 -15.15
CA PRO A 4 5.63 12.16 -13.90
C PRO A 4 6.33 12.99 -12.83
N GLN A 5 5.56 13.58 -11.92
CA GLN A 5 6.09 14.31 -10.75
C GLN A 5 6.11 13.43 -9.50
N ARG A 6 5.39 12.31 -9.52
CA ARG A 6 5.29 11.36 -8.42
C ARG A 6 4.92 9.99 -8.95
N ILE A 7 5.30 8.94 -8.22
CA ILE A 7 4.98 7.55 -8.58
C ILE A 7 4.42 6.86 -7.35
N PHE A 8 3.21 6.31 -7.46
CA PHE A 8 2.61 5.47 -6.42
C PHE A 8 2.80 3.99 -6.77
N ILE A 9 3.23 3.19 -5.80
CA ILE A 9 3.41 1.74 -5.95
C ILE A 9 2.38 1.02 -5.08
N VAL A 10 1.46 0.35 -5.76
CA VAL A 10 0.36 -0.42 -5.14
C VAL A 10 0.57 -1.92 -5.34
N GLY A 11 -0.11 -2.74 -4.54
CA GLY A 11 -0.06 -4.21 -4.62
C GLY A 11 -0.15 -4.87 -3.25
N HIS A 12 -0.24 -6.19 -3.21
CA HIS A 12 -0.41 -6.94 -1.98
C HIS A 12 0.82 -6.94 -1.07
N HIS A 13 0.63 -7.35 0.18
CA HIS A 13 1.74 -7.62 1.10
C HIS A 13 2.65 -8.72 0.53
N GLY A 14 3.96 -8.68 0.79
CA GLY A 14 4.91 -9.65 0.22
C GLY A 14 5.27 -9.44 -1.27
N ALA A 15 4.62 -8.51 -1.98
CA ALA A 15 4.94 -8.20 -3.37
C ALA A 15 6.33 -7.53 -3.54
N GLY A 16 6.86 -6.89 -2.50
CA GLY A 16 8.17 -6.22 -2.53
C GLY A 16 8.09 -4.72 -2.86
N LYS A 17 6.93 -4.08 -2.65
CA LYS A 17 6.68 -2.66 -2.95
C LYS A 17 7.75 -1.72 -2.41
N GLY A 18 8.10 -1.85 -1.12
CA GLY A 18 9.13 -1.01 -0.49
C GLY A 18 10.53 -1.17 -1.11
N LEU A 19 10.89 -2.38 -1.54
CA LEU A 19 12.18 -2.62 -2.20
C LEU A 19 12.21 -1.94 -3.58
N LEU A 20 11.15 -2.14 -4.38
CA LEU A 20 11.02 -1.51 -5.69
C LEU A 20 11.01 0.01 -5.56
N ALA A 21 10.20 0.55 -4.66
CA ALA A 21 10.06 1.99 -4.44
C ALA A 21 11.37 2.68 -4.07
N LYS A 22 12.12 2.09 -3.14
CA LYS A 22 13.46 2.59 -2.77
C LYS A 22 14.42 2.58 -3.95
N SER A 23 14.44 1.50 -4.72
CA SER A 23 15.30 1.40 -5.91
C SER A 23 14.94 2.43 -6.98
N VAL A 24 13.63 2.63 -7.23
CA VAL A 24 13.15 3.62 -8.20
C VAL A 24 13.48 5.03 -7.73
N ALA A 25 13.20 5.36 -6.46
CA ALA A 25 13.51 6.66 -5.87
C ALA A 25 15.00 6.98 -6.00
N GLN A 26 15.87 6.03 -5.64
CA GLN A 26 17.32 6.18 -5.75
C GLN A 26 17.76 6.40 -7.20
N SER A 27 17.21 5.65 -8.16
CA SER A 27 17.56 5.80 -9.57
C SER A 27 17.11 7.14 -10.17
N LEU A 28 16.03 7.74 -9.65
CA LEU A 28 15.50 9.02 -10.10
C LEU A 28 16.10 10.22 -9.32
N GLY A 29 16.81 9.97 -8.22
CA GLY A 29 17.22 11.03 -7.29
C GLY A 29 16.05 11.64 -6.51
N TRP A 30 14.97 10.87 -6.35
CA TRP A 30 13.71 11.27 -5.72
C TRP A 30 13.63 10.78 -4.27
N GLN A 31 12.70 11.34 -3.50
CA GLN A 31 12.46 10.91 -2.13
C GLN A 31 11.55 9.65 -2.11
N PHE A 32 11.94 8.65 -1.31
CA PHE A 32 11.06 7.54 -0.98
C PHE A 32 10.16 7.91 0.20
N VAL A 33 8.85 7.64 0.08
CA VAL A 33 7.84 7.85 1.12
C VAL A 33 7.05 6.56 1.31
N ASP A 34 6.85 6.17 2.56
CA ASP A 34 5.92 5.10 2.92
C ASP A 34 4.66 5.73 3.52
N ALA A 35 3.53 5.63 2.82
CA ALA A 35 2.27 6.24 3.26
C ALA A 35 1.76 5.62 4.57
N ASP A 36 2.21 4.40 4.88
CA ASP A 36 1.78 3.66 6.07
C ASP A 36 2.57 4.09 7.33
N LEU A 37 3.82 4.56 7.17
CA LEU A 37 4.72 4.94 8.28
C LEU A 37 4.27 6.17 9.09
N GLY A 38 3.16 6.81 8.73
CA GLY A 38 2.56 7.92 9.46
C GLY A 38 1.16 7.64 9.99
N LEU A 39 0.56 6.49 9.69
CA LEU A 39 -0.88 6.27 9.85
C LEU A 39 -1.28 6.21 11.33
N GLU A 40 -0.53 5.50 12.18
CA GLU A 40 -0.77 5.49 13.63
C GLU A 40 -0.55 6.88 14.27
N SER A 41 0.49 7.58 13.85
CA SER A 41 0.81 8.94 14.32
C SER A 41 -0.26 9.95 13.91
N HIS A 42 -0.84 9.78 12.71
CA HIS A 42 -1.89 10.64 12.18
C HIS A 42 -3.24 10.39 12.86
N VAL A 43 -3.55 9.13 13.19
CA VAL A 43 -4.81 8.75 13.85
C VAL A 43 -4.73 8.94 15.38
N GLY A 44 -3.53 8.95 15.96
CA GLY A 44 -3.32 9.01 17.40
C GLY A 44 -3.79 7.75 18.14
N ARG A 45 -3.90 6.62 17.43
CA ARG A 45 -4.31 5.29 17.93
C ARG A 45 -3.52 4.21 17.20
N HIS A 46 -3.38 3.05 17.84
CA HIS A 46 -2.73 1.90 17.21
C HIS A 46 -3.59 1.32 16.08
N LEU A 47 -2.95 0.85 15.01
CA LEU A 47 -3.62 0.19 13.87
C LEU A 47 -4.50 -0.98 14.30
N SER A 48 -4.07 -1.73 15.31
CA SER A 48 -4.84 -2.84 15.90
C SER A 48 -6.19 -2.41 16.50
N GLU A 49 -6.32 -1.16 16.95
CA GLU A 49 -7.56 -0.60 17.50
C GLU A 49 -8.51 -0.09 16.41
N ILE A 50 -7.98 0.25 15.24
CA ILE A 50 -8.74 0.80 14.10
C ILE A 50 -9.33 -0.34 13.24
N LEU A 51 -8.66 -1.48 13.16
CA LEU A 51 -9.04 -2.59 12.28
C LEU A 51 -10.16 -3.51 12.82
N GLY A 52 -10.67 -3.29 14.05
CA GLY A 52 -11.60 -4.18 14.77
C GLY A 52 -13.12 -4.07 14.48
N SER A 53 -13.55 -3.31 13.45
CA SER A 53 -14.96 -2.97 13.10
C SER A 53 -15.65 -2.00 14.10
N PRO A 54 -16.22 -0.83 13.71
CA PRO A 54 -16.47 -0.22 12.39
C PRO A 54 -15.36 0.76 11.94
N GLY A 55 -14.12 0.56 12.37
CA GLY A 55 -13.00 1.47 12.09
C GLY A 55 -12.39 1.39 10.68
N SER A 56 -12.93 0.55 9.78
CA SER A 56 -12.48 0.47 8.39
C SER A 56 -12.71 1.78 7.61
N ASN A 57 -13.82 2.47 7.85
CA ASN A 57 -14.09 3.75 7.18
C ASN A 57 -13.12 4.85 7.65
N VAL A 58 -12.84 4.92 8.95
CA VAL A 58 -11.87 5.87 9.51
C VAL A 58 -10.48 5.60 8.93
N PHE A 59 -10.08 4.33 8.84
CA PHE A 59 -8.83 3.94 8.20
C PHE A 59 -8.74 4.40 6.74
N TYR A 60 -9.79 4.17 5.94
CA TYR A 60 -9.80 4.59 4.55
C TYR A 60 -9.84 6.11 4.37
N ASP A 61 -10.56 6.84 5.24
CA ASP A 61 -10.57 8.31 5.22
C ASP A 61 -9.19 8.85 5.61
N CYS A 62 -8.50 8.27 6.59
CA CYS A 62 -7.13 8.68 6.93
C CYS A 62 -6.12 8.37 5.80
N GLN A 63 -6.25 7.21 5.13
CA GLN A 63 -5.46 6.94 3.94
C GLN A 63 -5.73 7.98 2.84
N PHE A 64 -6.99 8.34 2.63
CA PHE A 64 -7.37 9.34 1.65
C PHE A 64 -6.72 10.69 1.94
N ASP A 65 -6.73 11.14 3.20
CA ASP A 65 -6.12 12.40 3.63
C ASP A 65 -4.59 12.39 3.43
N ILE A 66 -3.92 11.29 3.80
CA ILE A 66 -2.49 11.11 3.57
C ILE A 66 -2.17 11.15 2.07
N LEU A 67 -2.88 10.39 1.24
CA LEU A 67 -2.66 10.38 -0.20
C LEU A 67 -2.90 11.76 -0.83
N THR A 68 -3.95 12.47 -0.40
CA THR A 68 -4.27 13.81 -0.89
C THR A 68 -3.12 14.78 -0.60
N SER A 69 -2.53 14.70 0.60
CA SER A 69 -1.33 15.46 0.95
C SER A 69 -0.14 15.10 0.06
N LEU A 70 0.10 13.81 -0.20
CA LEU A 70 1.19 13.35 -1.06
C LEU A 70 1.00 13.73 -2.54
N CYS A 71 -0.24 13.86 -3.01
CA CYS A 71 -0.55 14.40 -4.34
C CYS A 71 -0.19 15.89 -4.51
N THR A 72 0.19 16.59 -3.44
CA THR A 72 0.72 17.97 -3.54
C THR A 72 2.24 18.02 -3.65
N GLN A 73 2.92 16.90 -3.42
CA GLN A 73 4.38 16.82 -3.43
C GLN A 73 4.92 16.42 -4.80
N GLU A 74 6.19 16.73 -5.06
CA GLU A 74 6.88 16.42 -6.32
C GLU A 74 8.20 15.71 -6.03
N HIS A 75 8.68 14.96 -7.02
CA HIS A 75 9.88 14.13 -6.95
C HIS A 75 9.84 13.10 -5.82
N ILE A 76 8.69 12.41 -5.68
CA ILE A 76 8.49 11.36 -4.67
C ILE A 76 8.07 10.02 -5.28
N VAL A 77 8.48 8.94 -4.62
CA VAL A 77 8.02 7.58 -4.89
C VAL A 77 7.38 7.02 -3.62
N VAL A 78 6.10 6.67 -3.72
CA VAL A 78 5.24 6.36 -2.58
C VAL A 78 4.89 4.88 -2.57
N THR A 79 5.03 4.22 -1.41
CA THR A 79 4.35 2.94 -1.16
C THR A 79 3.07 3.15 -0.38
N THR A 80 2.08 2.31 -0.65
CA THR A 80 0.77 2.33 0.01
C THR A 80 0.47 1.01 0.69
N ASP A 81 -0.48 1.03 1.62
CA ASP A 81 -1.09 -0.19 2.16
C ASP A 81 -1.70 -1.07 1.05
N SER A 82 -1.72 -2.38 1.27
CA SER A 82 -2.32 -3.35 0.34
C SER A 82 -3.82 -3.15 0.12
N SER A 83 -4.53 -2.57 1.07
CA SER A 83 -5.97 -2.29 1.03
C SER A 83 -6.33 -0.96 0.38
N VAL A 84 -5.34 -0.15 -0.03
CA VAL A 84 -5.60 1.22 -0.54
C VAL A 84 -6.60 1.25 -1.69
N VAL A 85 -6.59 0.21 -2.51
CA VAL A 85 -7.44 0.07 -3.70
C VAL A 85 -8.86 -0.39 -3.37
N LEU A 86 -9.15 -0.81 -2.15
CA LEU A 86 -10.50 -1.19 -1.71
C LEU A 86 -11.40 0.04 -1.53
N SER A 87 -10.82 1.21 -1.23
CA SER A 87 -11.54 2.48 -1.17
C SER A 87 -11.75 3.08 -2.55
N LEU A 88 -13.01 3.35 -2.92
CA LEU A 88 -13.34 4.02 -4.18
C LEU A 88 -12.71 5.42 -4.28
N LYS A 89 -12.69 6.19 -3.18
CA LYS A 89 -12.10 7.53 -3.13
C LYS A 89 -10.60 7.48 -3.42
N ASN A 90 -9.88 6.54 -2.82
CA ASN A 90 -8.44 6.37 -3.03
C ASN A 90 -8.14 5.95 -4.47
N ARG A 91 -8.93 5.05 -5.04
CA ARG A 91 -8.80 4.68 -6.46
C ARG A 91 -9.04 5.86 -7.41
N GLN A 92 -9.99 6.73 -7.09
CA GLN A 92 -10.23 7.94 -7.89
C GLN A 92 -9.02 8.88 -7.84
N LEU A 93 -8.46 9.10 -6.65
CA LEU A 93 -7.28 9.93 -6.47
C LEU A 93 -6.04 9.37 -7.21
N LEU A 94 -5.79 8.07 -7.09
CA LEU A 94 -4.64 7.41 -7.73
C LEU A 94 -4.75 7.28 -9.25
N ARG A 95 -5.98 7.39 -9.82
CA ARG A 95 -6.22 7.30 -11.26
C ARG A 95 -5.57 8.45 -12.02
N ASP A 96 -5.53 9.63 -11.41
CA ASP A 96 -5.01 10.84 -12.03
C ASP A 96 -3.47 10.95 -11.88
N GLU A 97 -2.87 10.02 -11.14
CA GLU A 97 -1.45 9.97 -10.82
C GLU A 97 -0.75 8.80 -11.53
N MET A 98 0.59 8.85 -11.62
CA MET A 98 1.35 7.70 -12.11
C MET A 98 1.36 6.59 -11.06
N THR A 99 0.55 5.57 -11.27
CA THR A 99 0.42 4.43 -10.37
C THR A 99 0.96 3.15 -11.02
N VAL A 100 1.87 2.46 -10.33
CA VAL A 100 2.47 1.19 -10.72
C VAL A 100 1.92 0.09 -9.82
N PHE A 101 1.24 -0.87 -10.42
CA PHE A 101 0.80 -2.07 -9.74
C PHE A 101 1.90 -3.14 -9.80
N LEU A 102 2.39 -3.55 -8.64
CA LEU A 102 3.36 -4.63 -8.52
C LEU A 102 2.63 -5.97 -8.39
N ASP A 103 2.36 -6.59 -9.53
CA ASP A 103 1.73 -7.89 -9.60
C ASP A 103 2.72 -9.03 -9.33
N VAL A 104 2.37 -9.90 -8.40
CA VAL A 104 3.22 -11.02 -7.97
C VAL A 104 2.32 -12.21 -7.66
N SER A 105 2.64 -13.36 -8.25
CA SER A 105 1.90 -14.60 -8.03
C SER A 105 1.86 -15.02 -6.55
N THR A 106 0.75 -15.61 -6.09
CA THR A 106 0.59 -16.13 -4.72
C THR A 106 1.79 -16.96 -4.23
N PRO A 107 2.35 -17.92 -5.01
CA PRO A 107 3.50 -18.71 -4.54
C PRO A 107 4.72 -17.87 -4.15
N VAL A 108 5.00 -16.81 -4.91
CA VAL A 108 6.12 -15.89 -4.63
C VAL A 108 5.83 -15.03 -3.39
N GLN A 109 4.58 -14.60 -3.19
CA GLN A 109 4.18 -13.88 -1.97
C GLN A 109 4.34 -14.77 -0.73
N ILE A 110 3.89 -16.02 -0.79
CA ILE A 110 4.04 -17.00 0.30
C ILE A 110 5.51 -17.23 0.65
N ASP A 111 6.37 -17.50 -0.36
CA ASP A 111 7.80 -17.73 -0.12
C ASP A 111 8.45 -16.53 0.57
N ARG A 112 8.17 -15.31 0.11
CA ARG A 112 8.72 -14.08 0.72
C ARG A 112 8.19 -13.81 2.13
N THR A 113 6.89 -13.99 2.34
CA THR A 113 6.26 -13.78 3.67
C THR A 113 6.72 -14.84 4.67
N SER A 114 6.87 -16.11 4.26
CA SER A 114 7.35 -17.18 5.15
C SER A 114 8.77 -16.96 5.68
N ARG A 115 9.60 -16.20 4.97
CA ARG A 115 10.97 -15.86 5.37
C ARG A 115 11.02 -14.67 6.33
N ASN A 116 9.94 -13.88 6.44
CA ASN A 116 9.83 -12.73 7.33
C ASN A 116 8.75 -13.02 8.40
N ILE A 117 9.19 -13.50 9.56
CA ILE A 117 8.34 -13.93 10.69
C ILE A 117 7.78 -12.71 11.45
N ALA A 118 7.09 -11.81 10.75
CA ALA A 118 6.37 -10.69 11.33
C ALA A 118 4.96 -10.63 10.74
N ASN A 119 4.24 -11.75 10.81
CA ASN A 119 2.81 -11.74 10.55
C ASN A 119 2.13 -11.04 11.75
N LEU A 120 1.83 -9.75 11.58
CA LEU A 120 1.06 -8.96 12.55
C LEU A 120 -0.37 -9.50 12.76
N LEU A 121 -0.85 -10.37 11.85
CA LEU A 121 -2.14 -11.03 11.92
C LEU A 121 -1.98 -12.55 12.08
N PRO A 122 -2.73 -13.21 12.98
CA PRO A 122 -2.74 -14.65 13.11
C PRO A 122 -3.44 -15.28 11.91
N ILE A 123 -2.69 -15.57 10.84
CA ILE A 123 -3.22 -16.16 9.60
C ILE A 123 -2.95 -17.68 9.63
N PRO A 124 -4.00 -18.53 9.73
CA PRO A 124 -3.83 -19.98 9.81
C PRO A 124 -3.40 -20.61 8.48
N ASN A 125 -3.81 -20.05 7.34
CA ASN A 125 -3.37 -20.48 6.01
C ASN A 125 -3.07 -19.27 5.11
N LEU A 126 -1.78 -19.03 4.85
CA LEU A 126 -1.33 -17.91 4.01
C LEU A 126 -1.79 -18.03 2.55
N LYS A 127 -1.92 -19.25 2.02
CA LYS A 127 -2.34 -19.45 0.63
C LYS A 127 -3.78 -18.99 0.44
N ASP A 128 -4.68 -19.52 1.25
CA ASP A 128 -6.10 -19.20 1.16
C ASP A 128 -6.34 -17.70 1.40
N PHE A 129 -5.58 -17.11 2.34
CA PHE A 129 -5.62 -15.67 2.59
C PHE A 129 -5.20 -14.83 1.39
N PHE A 130 -4.08 -15.15 0.74
CA PHE A 130 -3.64 -14.40 -0.44
C PHE A 130 -4.57 -14.62 -1.64
N ASP A 131 -5.03 -15.85 -1.86
CA ASP A 131 -5.97 -16.15 -2.95
C ASP A 131 -7.27 -15.34 -2.78
N GLN A 132 -7.84 -15.29 -1.57
CA GLN A 132 -8.99 -14.44 -1.26
C GLN A 132 -8.72 -12.96 -1.56
N LEU A 133 -7.54 -12.44 -1.20
CA LEU A 133 -7.19 -11.04 -1.45
C LEU A 133 -6.99 -10.73 -2.94
N HIS A 134 -6.57 -11.70 -3.76
CA HIS A 134 -6.53 -11.53 -5.21
C HIS A 134 -7.95 -11.53 -5.79
N ASP A 135 -8.80 -12.46 -5.34
CA ASP A 135 -10.20 -12.55 -5.78
C ASP A 135 -10.99 -11.27 -5.44
N GLU A 136 -10.84 -10.72 -4.22
CA GLU A 136 -11.49 -9.47 -3.79
C GLU A 136 -11.01 -8.24 -4.57
N ARG A 137 -9.76 -8.25 -5.07
CA ARG A 137 -9.22 -7.18 -5.90
C ARG A 137 -9.76 -7.25 -7.33
N ASP A 138 -9.86 -8.47 -7.86
CA ASP A 138 -10.18 -8.75 -9.27
C ASP A 138 -11.68 -8.86 -9.55
N SER A 139 -12.52 -8.91 -8.51
CA SER A 139 -13.98 -8.82 -8.58
C SER A 139 -14.49 -7.40 -8.85
#